data_AF-A0A1A3HWR4-F1
#
_entry.id   AF-A0A1A3HWR4-F1
#
_cell.length_a   1.000
_cell.length_b   1.000
_cell.length_c   1.000
_cell.angle_alpha   90.00
_cell.angle_beta   90.00
_cell.angle_gamma   90.00
#
_symmetry.space_group_name_H-M   'P 1'
#
loop_
_entity.id
_entity.type
_entity.pdbx_description
1 polymer ?
#
loop_
_entity_poly.entity_id
_entity_poly.type
_entity_poly.pdbx_seq_one_letter_code
_entity_poly.pdbx_strand_id
1 'polypeptide(L)'
;MTANWVTTQVSCGPNSGRILDTARGILIGLRRCSSESAFEELFNAAQRHNVPVFAMAWALVHLAGGSGRHTPSFMEAQSAARREWGQLFTRTAVPAC
;
A
#
# COMPACT_ATOMS: atom_id res chain seq x y z
N MET A 1 29.25 2.79 -20.28
CA MET A 1 28.67 2.48 -18.95
C MET A 1 27.26 3.04 -18.91
N THR A 2 26.34 2.22 -18.44
CA THR A 2 24.88 2.28 -18.52
C THR A 2 24.24 3.33 -17.62
N ALA A 3 23.27 4.06 -18.14
CA ALA A 3 22.16 4.60 -17.36
C ALA A 3 20.87 4.20 -18.06
N ASN A 4 20.43 2.96 -17.81
CA ASN A 4 19.14 2.46 -18.28
C ASN A 4 18.08 2.98 -17.31
N TRP A 5 17.57 4.19 -17.58
CA TRP A 5 16.43 4.78 -16.87
C TRP A 5 15.17 4.04 -17.32
N VAL A 6 15.02 2.80 -16.85
CA VAL A 6 13.72 2.14 -16.84
C VAL A 6 12.93 2.85 -15.75
N THR A 7 12.29 3.95 -16.12
CA THR A 7 11.08 4.41 -15.45
C THR A 7 10.15 3.22 -15.49
N THR A 8 10.08 2.46 -14.38
CA THR A 8 8.99 1.53 -14.14
C THR A 8 7.73 2.35 -14.27
N GLN A 9 7.15 2.32 -15.46
CA GLN A 9 5.80 2.72 -15.70
C GLN A 9 4.97 1.90 -14.72
N VAL A 10 4.64 2.51 -13.59
CA VAL A 10 3.39 2.20 -12.89
C VAL A 10 2.36 2.59 -13.93
N SER A 11 2.04 1.63 -14.80
CA SER A 11 1.19 1.84 -15.96
C SER A 11 -0.06 2.54 -15.45
N CYS A 12 -0.29 3.76 -15.95
CA CYS A 12 -1.55 4.47 -15.85
C CYS A 12 -2.59 3.75 -16.73
N GLY A 13 -2.68 2.44 -16.59
CA GLY A 13 -3.68 1.59 -17.21
C GLY A 13 -4.86 1.42 -16.24
N PRO A 14 -5.97 0.85 -16.70
CA PRO A 14 -7.20 0.65 -15.90
C PRO A 14 -7.01 -0.13 -14.58
N ASN A 15 -5.83 -0.69 -14.34
CA ASN A 15 -5.46 -1.38 -13.11
C ASN A 15 -4.93 -0.46 -11.99
N SER A 16 -4.52 0.78 -12.31
CA SER A 16 -4.00 1.72 -11.29
C SER A 16 -5.11 2.27 -10.40
N GLY A 17 -6.29 2.59 -10.95
CA GLY A 17 -7.47 2.95 -10.14
C GLY A 17 -7.86 1.81 -9.20
N ARG A 18 -7.88 0.57 -9.73
CA ARG A 18 -8.24 -0.63 -8.97
C ARG A 18 -7.37 -0.85 -7.74
N ILE A 19 -6.05 -0.61 -7.82
CA ILE A 19 -5.17 -0.82 -6.67
C ILE A 19 -5.39 0.23 -5.57
N LEU A 20 -5.69 1.46 -5.97
CA LEU A 20 -6.01 2.54 -5.04
C LEU A 20 -7.35 2.27 -4.34
N ASP A 21 -8.37 1.86 -5.10
CA ASP A 21 -9.68 1.49 -4.56
C ASP A 21 -9.58 0.29 -3.61
N THR A 22 -8.74 -0.69 -3.94
CA THR A 22 -8.47 -1.85 -3.07
C THR A 22 -7.82 -1.41 -1.75
N ALA A 23 -6.78 -0.58 -1.82
CA ALA A 23 -6.11 -0.04 -0.64
C ALA A 23 -7.10 0.74 0.26
N ARG A 24 -7.95 1.57 -0.34
CA ARG A 24 -9.01 2.30 0.35
C ARG A 24 -9.99 1.34 1.04
N GLY A 25 -10.44 0.30 0.34
CA GLY A 25 -11.31 -0.74 0.89
C GLY A 25 -10.70 -1.49 2.09
N ILE A 26 -9.41 -1.79 2.04
CA ILE A 26 -8.67 -2.40 3.17
C ILE A 26 -8.72 -1.50 4.40
N LEU A 27 -8.46 -0.20 4.26
CA LEU A 27 -8.50 0.75 5.38
C LEU A 27 -9.91 0.90 5.96
N ILE A 28 -10.94 0.96 5.11
CA ILE A 28 -12.34 0.95 5.54
C ILE A 28 -12.64 -0.32 6.36
N GLY A 29 -12.20 -1.49 5.89
CA GLY A 29 -12.40 -2.76 6.59
C GLY A 29 -11.73 -2.82 7.96
N LEU A 30 -10.49 -2.34 8.05
CA LEU A 30 -9.70 -2.38 9.29
C LEU A 30 -10.13 -1.31 10.31
N ARG A 31 -10.48 -0.10 9.86
CA ARG A 31 -10.76 1.05 10.74
C ARG A 31 -12.22 1.44 10.86
N ARG A 32 -13.10 0.90 10.00
CA ARG A 32 -14.54 1.25 9.94
C ARG A 32 -14.77 2.74 9.68
N CYS A 33 -13.97 3.32 8.78
CA CYS A 33 -14.07 4.73 8.38
C CYS A 33 -14.77 4.91 7.02
N SER A 34 -15.07 6.15 6.66
CA SER A 34 -15.64 6.48 5.36
C SER A 34 -14.60 6.30 4.24
N SER A 35 -15.09 6.22 3.00
CA SER A 35 -14.23 6.16 1.81
C SER A 35 -13.27 7.35 1.74
N GLU A 36 -13.75 8.57 1.97
CA GLU A 36 -12.94 9.79 1.94
C GLU A 36 -11.84 9.78 3.00
N SER A 37 -12.19 9.49 4.26
CA SER A 37 -11.22 9.43 5.35
C SER A 37 -10.16 8.34 5.14
N ALA A 38 -10.53 7.19 4.56
CA ALA A 38 -9.58 6.15 4.20
C ALA A 38 -8.53 6.63 3.18
N PHE A 39 -8.94 7.46 2.22
CA PHE A 39 -8.00 8.01 1.24
C PHE A 39 -7.15 9.13 1.78
N GLU A 40 -7.72 10.01 2.60
CA GLU A 40 -6.93 11.02 3.31
C GLU A 40 -5.86 10.37 4.17
N GLU A 41 -6.19 9.29 4.90
CA GLU A 41 -5.20 8.53 5.67
C GLU A 41 -4.09 7.98 4.77
N LEU A 42 -4.45 7.33 3.67
CA LEU A 42 -3.49 6.79 2.70
C LEU A 42 -2.58 7.88 2.12
N PHE A 43 -3.16 9.03 1.75
CA PHE A 43 -2.46 10.16 1.18
C PHE A 43 -1.52 10.83 2.19
N ASN A 44 -2.00 11.09 3.41
CA ASN A 44 -1.22 11.67 4.47
C ASN A 44 -0.07 10.74 4.91
N ALA A 45 -0.28 9.42 4.90
CA ALA A 45 0.79 8.47 5.13
C ALA A 45 1.83 8.51 4.01
N ALA A 46 1.41 8.53 2.74
CA ALA A 46 2.32 8.64 1.61
C ALA A 46 3.19 9.92 1.69
N GLN A 47 2.59 11.06 2.06
CA GLN A 47 3.31 12.31 2.30
C GLN A 47 4.33 12.19 3.45
N ARG A 48 3.93 11.65 4.60
CA ARG A 48 4.82 11.50 5.77
C ARG A 48 6.07 10.67 5.46
N HIS A 49 5.96 9.69 4.57
CA HIS A 49 7.08 8.83 4.16
C HIS A 49 7.73 9.24 2.84
N ASN A 50 7.32 10.36 2.23
CA ASN A 50 7.81 10.85 0.94
C ASN A 50 7.74 9.79 -0.19
N VAL A 51 6.67 9.00 -0.22
CA VAL A 51 6.44 7.98 -1.26
C VAL A 51 5.25 8.36 -2.14
N PRO A 52 5.24 7.97 -3.42
CA PRO A 52 4.07 8.15 -4.26
C PRO A 52 2.85 7.41 -3.70
N VAL A 53 1.66 8.04 -3.72
CA VAL A 53 0.43 7.42 -3.18
C VAL A 53 0.14 6.06 -3.80
N PHE A 54 0.39 5.90 -5.10
CA PHE A 54 0.21 4.62 -5.78
C PHE A 54 1.17 3.55 -5.29
N ALA A 55 2.42 3.91 -5.00
CA ALA A 55 3.39 2.98 -4.42
C ALA A 55 2.96 2.58 -3.00
N MET A 56 2.45 3.52 -2.22
CA MET A 56 1.90 3.27 -0.88
C MET A 56 0.67 2.36 -0.92
N ALA A 57 -0.26 2.61 -1.87
CA ALA A 57 -1.43 1.79 -2.10
C ALA A 57 -1.05 0.35 -2.49
N TRP A 58 -0.12 0.22 -3.44
CA TRP A 58 0.42 -1.08 -3.85
C TRP A 58 1.03 -1.83 -2.66
N ALA A 59 1.85 -1.14 -1.86
CA ALA A 59 2.50 -1.71 -0.68
C ALA A 59 1.49 -2.18 0.38
N LEU A 60 0.43 -1.40 0.63
CA LEU A 60 -0.62 -1.77 1.56
C LEU A 60 -1.41 -3.00 1.08
N VAL A 61 -1.75 -3.08 -0.20
CA VAL A 61 -2.44 -4.26 -0.77
C VAL A 61 -1.58 -5.51 -0.63
N HIS A 62 -0.28 -5.41 -0.90
CA HIS A 62 0.63 -6.55 -0.75
C HIS A 62 0.86 -6.94 0.72
N LEU A 63 0.91 -5.95 1.61
CA LEU A 63 0.97 -6.19 3.06
C LEU A 63 -0.27 -6.98 3.53
N ALA A 64 -1.46 -6.59 3.08
CA ALA A 64 -2.71 -7.28 3.41
C ALA A 64 -2.78 -8.70 2.83
N GLY A 65 -2.21 -8.92 1.63
CA GLY A 65 -2.18 -10.24 1.00
C GLY A 65 -1.18 -11.23 1.61
N GLY A 66 -0.36 -10.81 2.57
CA GLY A 66 0.64 -11.68 3.22
C GLY A 66 1.78 -12.14 2.30
N SER A 67 1.78 -11.76 1.03
CA SER A 67 2.83 -12.12 0.08
C SER A 67 4.07 -11.26 0.34
N GLY A 68 5.08 -11.82 0.99
CA GLY A 68 6.38 -11.19 1.23
C GLY A 68 7.22 -10.97 -0.04
N ARG A 69 6.60 -10.82 -1.22
CA ARG A 69 7.31 -10.47 -2.46
C ARG A 69 7.80 -9.04 -2.35
N HIS A 70 9.05 -8.93 -1.93
CA HIS A 70 9.80 -7.69 -1.95
C HIS A 70 10.07 -7.30 -3.40
N THR A 71 9.33 -6.28 -3.88
CA THR A 71 9.70 -5.60 -5.12
C THR A 71 10.76 -4.55 -4.79
N PRO A 72 12.00 -4.65 -5.32
CA PRO A 72 13.09 -3.71 -4.98
C PRO A 72 12.72 -2.25 -5.24
N SER A 73 11.95 -1.99 -6.31
CA SER A 73 11.48 -0.65 -6.69
C SER A 73 10.50 -0.01 -5.70
N PHE A 74 9.93 -0.78 -4.75
CA PHE A 74 8.95 -0.29 -3.77
C PHE A 74 9.37 -0.57 -2.33
N MET A 75 10.68 -0.70 -2.06
CA MET A 75 11.16 -1.05 -0.72
C MET A 75 10.80 0.01 0.33
N GLU A 76 10.91 1.29 -0.01
CA GLU A 76 10.50 2.40 0.87
C GLU A 76 9.01 2.39 1.16
N ALA A 77 8.17 2.21 0.12
CA ALA A 77 6.72 2.14 0.29
C ALA A 77 6.28 0.91 1.10
N GLN A 78 6.92 -0.25 0.92
CA GLN A 78 6.66 -1.45 1.74
C GLN A 78 7.05 -1.24 3.20
N SER A 79 8.21 -0.64 3.45
CA SER A 79 8.66 -0.31 4.80
C SER A 79 7.71 0.69 5.46
N ALA A 80 7.29 1.72 4.73
CA ALA A 80 6.32 2.71 5.16
C ALA A 80 4.96 2.08 5.49
N ALA A 81 4.41 1.24 4.60
CA ALA A 81 3.15 0.56 4.84
C ALA A 81 3.20 -0.37 6.07
N ARG A 82 4.32 -1.09 6.28
CA ARG A 82 4.53 -1.90 7.49
C ARG A 82 4.58 -1.03 8.75
N ARG A 83 5.22 0.13 8.70
CA ARG A 83 5.27 1.08 9.84
C ARG A 83 3.90 1.65 10.18
N GLU A 84 3.08 1.99 9.18
CA GLU A 84 1.77 2.60 9.40
C GLU A 84 0.69 1.60 9.80
N TRP A 85 0.63 0.45 9.13
CA TRP A 85 -0.52 -0.46 9.22
C TRP A 85 -0.17 -1.88 9.65
N GLY A 86 1.11 -2.22 9.84
CA GLY A 86 1.54 -3.59 10.18
C GLY A 86 0.83 -4.17 11.40
N GLN A 87 0.63 -3.36 12.45
CA GLN A 87 -0.07 -3.79 13.67
C GLN A 87 -1.57 -4.05 13.48
N LEU A 88 -2.19 -3.51 12.43
CA LEU A 88 -3.60 -3.78 12.13
C LEU A 88 -3.78 -5.21 11.60
N PHE A 89 -2.77 -5.75 10.93
CA PHE A 89 -2.78 -7.11 10.38
C PHE A 89 -2.35 -8.18 11.40
N THR A 90 -1.62 -7.82 12.46
CA THR A 90 -1.27 -8.75 13.55
C THR A 90 -2.46 -9.06 14.44
N ARG A 91 -3.45 -8.16 14.54
CA ARG A 91 -4.67 -8.35 15.33
C ARG A 91 -5.74 -9.22 14.63
N THR A 92 -5.45 -9.72 13.44
CA THR A 92 -6.33 -10.59 12.64
C THR A 92 -5.81 -12.03 12.51
N ALA A 93 -4.88 -12.45 13.39
CA ALA A 93 -4.70 -13.87 13.64
C ALA A 93 -5.88 -14.36 14.49
N VAL A 94 -6.99 -14.73 13.85
CA VAL A 94 -7.96 -15.64 14.47
C VAL A 94 -7.16 -16.90 14.82
N PRO A 95 -7.12 -17.35 16.09
CA PRO A 95 -6.46 -18.61 16.41
C PRO A 95 -7.14 -19.70 15.58
N ALA A 96 -6.35 -20.42 14.78
CA ALA A 96 -6.85 -21.61 14.11
C ALA A 96 -7.31 -22.59 15.20
N CYS A 97 -8.60 -22.91 15.19
CA CYS A 97 -9.16 -24.01 15.97
C CYS A 97 -8.69 -25.36 15.40
#